data_AF-A0A2T6V1X3-F1
#
_entry.id   AF-A0A2T6V1X3-F1
#
_cell.length_a   1.000
_cell.length_b   1.000
_cell.length_c   1.000
_cell.angle_alpha   90.00
_cell.angle_beta   90.00
_cell.angle_gamma   90.00
#
_symmetry.space_group_name_H-M   'P 1'
#
loop_
_entity.id
_entity.type
_entity.pdbx_description
1 polymer ?
#
loop_
_entity_poly.entity_id
_entity_poly.type
_entity_poly.pdbx_seq_one_letter_code
_entity_poly.pdbx_strand_id
1 'polypeptide(L)' 'LDTNIKQLEEIRNQKLNKALELCKQSGLVLRKFDGKNFSFECDEPNRSNNLTKR' A
#
# COMPACT_ATOMS: atom_id res chain seq x y z
N LEU A 1 -18.17 -16.31 17.04
CA LEU A 1 -17.27 -16.54 15.88
C LEU A 1 -16.86 -15.23 15.20
N ASP A 2 -17.71 -14.19 15.25
CA ASP A 2 -17.54 -12.89 14.56
C ASP A 2 -16.37 -12.00 15.08
N THR A 3 -16.06 -12.04 16.37
CA THR A 3 -15.02 -11.18 16.99
C THR A 3 -13.62 -11.43 16.44
N ASN A 4 -13.34 -12.65 15.95
CA ASN A 4 -12.05 -12.96 15.34
C ASN A 4 -11.88 -12.32 13.97
N ILE A 5 -12.97 -12.12 13.22
CA ILE A 5 -12.94 -11.55 11.87
C ILE A 5 -12.60 -10.06 11.94
N LYS A 6 -13.25 -9.31 12.84
CA LYS A 6 -12.94 -7.88 13.06
C LYS A 6 -11.49 -7.63 13.47
N GLN A 7 -10.95 -8.45 14.37
CA GLN A 7 -9.54 -8.32 14.77
C GLN A 7 -8.59 -8.62 13.61
N LEU A 8 -8.89 -9.64 12.80
CA LEU A 8 -8.11 -9.96 11.60
C LEU A 8 -8.14 -8.83 10.57
N GLU A 9 -9.30 -8.21 10.38
CA GLU A 9 -9.45 -7.06 9.49
C GLU A 9 -8.71 -5.82 10.01
N GLU A 10 -8.77 -5.56 11.32
CA GLU A 10 -8.04 -4.46 11.95
C GLU A 10 -6.52 -4.65 11.81
N ILE A 11 -6.01 -5.84 12.11
CA ILE A 11 -4.58 -6.18 11.93
C ILE A 11 -4.18 -6.05 10.46
N ARG A 12 -5.03 -6.47 9.51
CA ARG A 12 -4.78 -6.31 8.08
C ARG A 12 -4.73 -4.84 7.67
N ASN A 13 -5.64 -4.01 8.18
CA ASN A 13 -5.68 -2.58 7.90
C ASN A 13 -4.49 -1.84 8.50
N GLN A 14 -4.07 -2.17 9.72
CA GLN A 14 -2.85 -1.61 10.32
C GLN A 14 -1.62 -1.93 9.45
N LYS A 15 -1.52 -3.18 8.99
CA LYS A 15 -0.46 -3.64 8.10
C LYS A 15 -0.48 -2.93 6.74
N LEU A 16 -1.67 -2.74 6.16
CA LEU A 16 -1.87 -2.03 4.89
C LEU A 16 -1.45 -0.57 5.00
N ASN A 17 -1.89 0.14 6.05
CA ASN A 17 -1.53 1.54 6.27
C ASN A 17 -0.02 1.71 6.40
N LYS A 18 0.65 0.81 7.14
CA LYS A 18 2.10 0.83 7.27
C LYS A 18 2.82 0.62 5.93
N ALA A 19 2.36 -0.31 5.11
CA ALA A 19 2.91 -0.52 3.76
C ALA A 19 2.70 0.72 2.86
N LEU A 20 1.53 1.34 2.95
CA LEU A 20 1.20 2.57 2.20
C LEU A 20 2.13 3.73 2.60
N GLU A 21 2.36 3.94 3.90
CA GLU A 21 3.28 4.98 4.39
C GLU A 21 4.71 4.75 3.92
N LEU A 22 5.20 3.50 3.93
CA LEU A 22 6.54 3.15 3.44
C LEU A 22 6.71 3.45 1.95
N CYS A 23 5.74 3.10 1.11
CA CYS A 23 5.76 3.45 -0.31
C CYS A 23 5.79 4.98 -0.48
N LYS A 24 4.92 5.70 0.24
CA LYS A 24 4.81 7.16 0.17
C LYS A 24 6.09 7.86 0.61
N GLN A 25 6.77 7.38 1.65
CA GLN A 25 8.07 7.90 2.10
C GLN A 25 9.16 7.76 1.03
N SER A 26 9.08 6.70 0.22
CA SER A 26 10.00 6.48 -0.91
C SER A 26 9.58 7.25 -2.17
N GLY A 27 8.48 8.03 -2.13
CA GLY A 27 7.91 8.68 -3.31
C GLY A 27 7.25 7.70 -4.29
N LEU A 28 6.96 6.48 -3.84
CA LEU A 28 6.30 5.41 -4.58
C LEU A 28 4.83 5.30 -4.17
N VAL A 29 4.04 4.57 -4.95
CA VAL A 29 2.65 4.23 -4.64
C VAL A 29 2.52 2.73 -4.38
N LEU A 30 1.70 2.37 -3.40
CA LEU A 30 1.40 0.97 -3.12
C LEU A 30 0.62 0.37 -4.30
N ARG A 31 1.23 -0.58 -5.01
CA ARG A 31 0.65 -1.25 -6.19
C ARG A 31 -0.05 -2.55 -5.83
N LYS A 32 0.54 -3.33 -4.91
CA LYS A 32 -0.03 -4.58 -4.40
C LYS A 32 0.20 -4.71 -2.91
N PHE A 33 -0.77 -5.31 -2.23
CA PHE A 33 -0.68 -5.66 -0.82
C PHE A 33 -1.35 -7.01 -0.56
N ASP A 34 -0.55 -7.98 -0.12
CA ASP A 34 -0.99 -9.26 0.39
C ASP A 34 -1.00 -9.24 1.92
N GLY A 35 -2.20 -9.11 2.50
CA GLY A 35 -2.38 -9.07 3.94
C GLY A 35 -2.15 -10.41 4.65
N LYS A 36 -2.13 -11.52 3.88
CA LYS A 36 -1.97 -12.87 4.41
C LYS A 36 -0.50 -13.19 4.72
N ASN A 37 0.42 -12.77 3.84
CA ASN A 37 1.87 -12.93 4.01
C ASN A 37 2.60 -11.63 4.35
N PHE A 38 1.88 -10.52 4.55
CA PHE A 38 2.48 -9.19 4.73
C PHE A 38 3.49 -8.83 3.63
N SER A 39 3.14 -9.15 2.38
CA SER A 39 3.95 -8.81 1.21
C SER A 39 3.33 -7.62 0.51
N PHE A 40 4.14 -6.64 0.13
CA PHE A 40 3.66 -5.47 -0.59
C PHE A 40 4.65 -5.04 -1.66
N GLU A 41 4.12 -4.45 -2.72
CA GLU A 41 4.89 -3.94 -3.85
C GLU A 41 4.58 -2.46 -3.98
N CYS A 42 5.63 -1.64 -3.97
CA CYS A 42 5.55 -0.22 -4.28
C CYS A 42 6.02 -0.03 -5.72
N ASP A 43 5.31 0.79 -6.47
CA ASP A 43 5.65 1.12 -7.85
C ASP A 43 5.80 2.63 -7.98
N GLU A 44 6.50 3.09 -9.01
CA GLU A 44 6.57 4.52 -9.26
C GLU A 44 5.15 5.05 -9.49
N PRO A 45 4.73 6.17 -8.87
CA PRO A 45 3.52 6.84 -9.30
C PRO A 45 3.65 7.03 -10.80
N ASN A 46 2.56 6.83 -11.54
CA ASN A 46 2.57 7.11 -12.97
C ASN A 46 2.98 8.58 -13.15
N ARG A 47 4.27 8.78 -13.40
CA ARG A 47 4.84 10.08 -13.69
C ARG A 47 4.49 10.26 -15.15
N SER A 48 3.21 10.51 -15.41
CA SER A 48 2.74 11.05 -16.67
C SER A 48 3.54 12.31 -16.88
N ASN A 49 4.62 12.12 -17.61
CA ASN A 49 5.53 13.11 -18.11
C ASN A 49 4.77 13.94 -19.14
N ASN A 50 3.78 14.71 -18.68
CA ASN A 50 3.34 15.89 -19.40
C ASN A 50 4.39 17.00 -19.23
N LEU A 51 5.64 16.66 -19.54
CA LEU A 51 6.67 17.60 -19.90
C LEU A 51 6.57 17.75 -21.42
N THR A 52 5.49 18.35 -21.90
CA THR A 52 5.57 19.14 -23.14
C THR A 52 6.55 20.27 -22.84
N LYS A 53 7.83 19.95 -23.02
CA LYS A 53 8.96 20.87 -22.97
C LYS A 53 8.82 21.75 -24.21
N ARG A 54 8.57 23.04 -23.97
CA ARG A 54 8.79 24.24 -24.80
C ARG A 54 8.82 24.06 -26.32
#